data_AF-A0A559TTV0-F1
#
_entry.id   AF-A0A559TTV0-F1
#
_cell.length_a   1.000
_cell.length_b   1.000
_cell.length_c   1.000
_cell.angle_alpha   90.00
_cell.angle_beta   90.00
_cell.angle_gamma   90.00
#
_symmetry.space_group_name_H-M   'P 1'
#
loop_
_entity.id
_entity.type
_entity.pdbx_description
1 polymer ?
#
loop_
_entity_poly.entity_id
_entity_poly.type
_entity_poly.pdbx_seq_one_letter_code
_entity_poly.pdbx_strand_id
1 'polypeptide(L)'
;MPTELGEPEHRRQAWRDRLTRHRVAVALLAGAAGLVILGTVFVVLPGAVVDHDLAGARVTAPDRLKAVNDVRTTLLQMVGGLVVLLGAYATWRQLRVSQDGLRATQEGYVTDRFSRAVDQVGSEKLDVRIGGLHALWRIAEQSTRDREAIISILAAYLRTHLSWPPAGPQSPAADVPINDIAPLGTRAADAQVALTALGVLCQHRE
;
A
#
# COMPACT_ATOMS: atom_id res chain seq x y z
N MET A 1 17.92 18.77 -40.10
CA MET A 1 18.22 17.51 -39.39
C MET A 1 17.47 17.53 -38.06
N PRO A 2 16.35 16.82 -37.89
CA PRO A 2 15.74 16.64 -36.58
C PRO A 2 16.15 15.28 -36.01
N THR A 3 16.80 15.28 -34.85
CA THR A 3 17.08 14.07 -34.07
C THR A 3 15.88 13.74 -33.21
N GLU A 4 15.16 12.69 -33.62
CA GLU A 4 14.29 11.89 -32.79
C GLU A 4 15.08 11.32 -31.60
N LEU A 5 14.74 11.73 -30.37
CA LEU A 5 15.14 11.01 -29.15
C LEU A 5 13.88 10.55 -28.44
N GLY A 6 13.28 9.51 -29.00
CA GLY A 6 12.26 8.71 -28.36
C GLY A 6 12.84 7.89 -27.19
N GLU A 7 12.17 8.06 -26.04
CA GLU A 7 11.72 6.98 -25.15
C GLU A 7 12.75 5.98 -24.58
N PRO A 8 13.27 6.23 -23.36
CA PRO A 8 13.93 5.19 -22.56
C PRO A 8 13.01 4.50 -21.53
N GLU A 9 11.79 5.00 -21.27
CA GLU A 9 10.95 4.51 -20.16
C GLU A 9 10.10 3.28 -20.50
N HIS A 10 9.52 3.21 -21.70
CA HIS A 10 8.66 2.08 -22.10
C HIS A 10 9.42 0.74 -22.20
N ARG A 11 10.71 0.76 -22.59
CA ARG A 11 11.53 -0.47 -22.64
C ARG A 11 11.78 -1.08 -21.26
N ARG A 12 11.88 -0.27 -20.20
CA ARG A 12 12.14 -0.76 -18.83
C ARG A 12 10.91 -1.45 -18.22
N GLN A 13 9.71 -0.93 -18.50
CA GLN A 13 8.45 -1.55 -18.06
C GLN A 13 8.22 -2.91 -18.75
N ALA A 14 8.41 -2.98 -20.08
CA ALA A 14 8.26 -4.21 -20.85
C ALA A 14 9.23 -5.34 -20.45
N TRP A 15 10.38 -5.01 -19.85
CA TRP A 15 11.35 -6.00 -19.37
C TRP A 15 10.94 -6.62 -18.02
N ARG A 16 10.36 -5.83 -17.12
CA ARG A 16 9.88 -6.31 -15.80
C ARG A 16 8.65 -7.22 -15.94
N ASP A 17 7.74 -6.89 -16.86
CA ASP A 17 6.52 -7.67 -17.12
C ASP A 17 6.78 -9.04 -17.77
N ARG A 18 7.90 -9.18 -18.49
CA ARG A 18 8.34 -10.47 -19.03
C ARG A 18 8.84 -11.40 -17.93
N LEU A 19 9.62 -10.89 -16.98
CA LEU A 19 10.17 -11.68 -15.88
C LEU A 19 9.09 -12.19 -14.92
N THR A 20 8.09 -11.37 -14.59
CA THR A 20 6.96 -11.78 -13.72
C THR A 20 6.06 -12.80 -14.40
N ARG A 21 5.74 -12.62 -15.69
CA ARG A 21 4.99 -13.61 -16.48
C ARG A 21 5.69 -14.95 -16.57
N HIS A 22 7.01 -14.98 -16.76
CA HIS A 22 7.76 -16.25 -16.77
C HIS A 22 7.72 -16.98 -15.43
N ARG A 23 7.82 -16.28 -14.29
CA ARG A 23 7.75 -16.91 -12.96
C ARG A 23 6.38 -17.52 -12.67
N VAL A 24 5.30 -16.85 -13.09
CA VAL A 24 3.92 -17.37 -12.95
C VAL A 24 3.69 -18.57 -13.88
N ALA A 25 4.14 -18.49 -15.13
CA ALA A 25 4.02 -19.59 -16.09
C ALA A 25 4.79 -20.84 -15.65
N VAL A 26 6.02 -20.68 -15.13
CA VAL A 26 6.81 -21.81 -14.60
C VAL A 26 6.14 -22.45 -13.38
N ALA A 27 5.54 -21.64 -12.49
CA ALA A 27 4.81 -22.15 -11.33
C ALA A 27 3.55 -22.94 -11.73
N LEU A 28 2.80 -22.47 -12.74
CA LEU A 28 1.62 -23.17 -13.27
C LEU A 28 2.00 -24.49 -13.96
N LEU A 29 3.08 -24.50 -14.75
CA LEU A 29 3.56 -25.71 -15.42
C LEU A 29 4.08 -26.75 -14.41
N ALA A 30 4.80 -26.32 -13.37
CA ALA A 30 5.24 -27.22 -12.30
C ALA A 30 4.05 -27.81 -11.52
N GLY A 31 3.02 -27.01 -11.25
CA GLY A 31 1.78 -27.48 -10.63
C GLY A 31 1.03 -28.49 -11.49
N ALA A 32 0.90 -28.24 -12.80
CA ALA A 32 0.27 -29.16 -13.74
C ALA A 32 1.05 -30.48 -13.86
N ALA A 33 2.39 -30.41 -13.94
CA ALA A 33 3.24 -31.60 -13.99
C ALA A 33 3.12 -32.46 -12.72
N GLY A 34 3.06 -31.84 -11.53
CA GLY A 34 2.85 -32.55 -10.27
C GLY A 34 1.50 -33.28 -10.23
N LEU A 35 0.44 -32.67 -10.78
CA LEU A 35 -0.90 -33.25 -10.83
C LEU A 35 -0.99 -34.43 -11.81
N VAL A 36 -0.28 -34.34 -12.94
CA VAL A 36 -0.16 -35.45 -13.91
C VAL A 36 0.61 -36.61 -13.30
N ILE A 37 1.74 -36.37 -12.64
CA ILE A 37 2.54 -37.42 -11.97
C ILE A 37 1.70 -38.13 -10.91
N LEU A 38 0.95 -37.37 -10.10
CA LEU A 38 0.05 -37.91 -9.09
C LEU A 38 -1.04 -38.80 -9.72
N GLY A 39 -1.64 -38.37 -10.83
CA GLY A 39 -2.61 -39.14 -11.59
C GLY A 39 -2.03 -40.42 -12.20
N THR A 40 -0.82 -40.37 -12.75
CA THR A 40 -0.13 -41.54 -13.31
C THR A 40 0.19 -42.57 -12.22
N VAL A 41 0.66 -42.12 -11.06
CA VAL A 41 0.90 -42.98 -9.89
C VAL A 41 -0.40 -43.63 -9.41
N PHE A 42 -1.51 -42.89 -9.42
CA PHE A 42 -2.83 -43.40 -9.02
C PHE A 42 -3.37 -44.51 -9.94
N VAL A 43 -2.99 -44.51 -11.22
CA VAL A 43 -3.42 -45.51 -12.21
C VAL A 43 -2.50 -46.72 -12.26
N VAL A 44 -1.19 -46.53 -12.17
CA VAL A 44 -0.19 -47.59 -12.39
C VAL A 44 0.09 -48.41 -11.13
N LEU A 45 0.13 -47.75 -9.96
CA LEU A 45 0.53 -48.38 -8.71
C LEU A 45 -0.44 -49.47 -8.22
N PRO A 46 -1.78 -49.34 -8.36
CA PRO A 46 -2.72 -50.41 -8.01
C PRO A 46 -2.59 -51.66 -8.91
N GLY A 47 -2.14 -51.51 -10.16
CA GLY A 47 -1.88 -52.64 -11.06
C GLY A 47 -0.60 -53.39 -10.67
N ALA A 48 0.48 -52.62 -10.43
CA ALA A 48 1.80 -53.18 -10.13
C ALA A 48 1.89 -53.86 -8.76
N VAL A 49 1.22 -53.31 -7.72
CA VAL A 49 1.20 -53.93 -6.38
C VAL A 49 0.38 -55.22 -6.39
N VAL A 50 -0.69 -55.28 -7.17
CA VAL A 50 -1.53 -56.47 -7.30
C VAL A 50 -0.82 -57.58 -8.09
N ASP A 51 -0.02 -57.26 -9.10
CA ASP A 51 0.78 -58.25 -9.83
C ASP A 51 1.92 -58.84 -8.98
N HIS A 52 2.44 -58.09 -7.99
CA HIS A 52 3.51 -58.58 -7.11
C HIS A 52 2.98 -59.46 -5.94
N ASP A 53 1.74 -59.25 -5.48
CA ASP A 53 1.10 -60.07 -4.44
C ASP A 53 0.40 -61.33 -5.00
N LEU A 54 0.07 -61.35 -6.29
CA LEU A 54 -0.65 -62.47 -6.94
C LEU A 54 0.24 -63.51 -7.62
N ALA A 55 1.58 -63.38 -7.53
CA ALA A 55 2.50 -64.37 -8.09
C ALA A 55 2.40 -65.77 -7.43
N GLY A 56 1.61 -65.93 -6.36
CA GLY A 56 1.53 -67.19 -5.59
C GLY A 56 0.16 -67.82 -5.37
N ALA A 57 -0.98 -67.13 -5.55
CA ALA A 57 -2.28 -67.72 -5.17
C ALA A 57 -3.45 -67.25 -6.05
N ARG A 58 -4.32 -68.20 -6.44
CA ARG A 58 -5.57 -67.93 -7.16
C ARG A 58 -6.53 -67.16 -6.24
N VAL A 59 -6.68 -65.85 -6.44
CA VAL A 59 -7.54 -65.01 -5.58
C VAL A 59 -8.89 -64.74 -6.24
N THR A 60 -9.95 -64.96 -5.46
CA THR A 60 -11.36 -64.72 -5.78
C THR A 60 -11.60 -63.22 -6.03
N ALA A 61 -12.47 -62.89 -7.00
CA ALA A 61 -12.83 -61.53 -7.41
C ALA A 61 -13.13 -60.49 -6.28
N PRO A 62 -13.74 -60.82 -5.12
CA PRO A 62 -14.08 -59.83 -4.10
C PRO A 62 -12.88 -59.29 -3.29
N ASP A 63 -11.82 -60.08 -3.07
CA ASP A 63 -10.67 -59.65 -2.25
C ASP A 63 -9.76 -58.66 -3.01
N ARG A 64 -9.62 -58.85 -4.32
CA ARG A 64 -8.92 -57.92 -5.23
C ARG A 64 -9.61 -56.54 -5.27
N LEU A 65 -10.94 -56.51 -5.26
CA LEU A 65 -11.71 -55.26 -5.26
C LEU A 65 -11.57 -54.50 -3.94
N LYS A 66 -11.50 -55.21 -2.81
CA LYS A 66 -11.25 -54.58 -1.49
C LYS A 66 -9.85 -53.95 -1.41
N ALA A 67 -8.80 -54.66 -1.81
CA ALA A 67 -7.43 -54.13 -1.77
C ALA A 67 -7.28 -52.89 -2.66
N VAL A 68 -7.85 -52.91 -3.87
CA VAL A 68 -7.84 -51.74 -4.77
C VAL A 68 -8.62 -50.57 -4.17
N ASN A 69 -9.76 -50.83 -3.51
CA ASN A 69 -10.55 -49.77 -2.90
C ASN A 69 -9.88 -49.16 -1.66
N ASP A 70 -9.17 -49.96 -0.86
CA ASP A 70 -8.45 -49.48 0.31
C ASP A 70 -7.29 -48.57 -0.09
N VAL A 71 -6.50 -48.98 -1.09
CA VAL A 71 -5.44 -48.15 -1.69
C VAL A 71 -6.00 -46.85 -2.26
N ARG A 72 -7.14 -46.90 -2.97
CA ARG A 72 -7.80 -45.69 -3.48
C ARG A 72 -8.25 -44.76 -2.36
N THR A 73 -8.79 -45.30 -1.28
CA THR A 73 -9.29 -44.51 -0.14
C THR A 73 -8.14 -43.82 0.60
N THR A 74 -7.04 -44.54 0.88
CA THR A 74 -5.85 -43.98 1.52
C THR A 74 -5.18 -42.92 0.65
N LEU A 75 -5.08 -43.14 -0.66
CA LEU A 75 -4.55 -42.14 -1.59
C LEU A 75 -5.43 -40.89 -1.64
N LEU A 76 -6.75 -41.03 -1.68
CA LEU A 76 -7.67 -39.89 -1.65
C LEU A 76 -7.56 -39.09 -0.35
N GLN A 77 -7.37 -39.75 0.80
CA GLN A 77 -7.13 -39.08 2.08
C GLN A 77 -5.81 -38.29 2.10
N MET A 78 -4.73 -38.86 1.56
CA MET A 78 -3.45 -38.15 1.46
C MET A 78 -3.54 -36.91 0.56
N VAL A 79 -4.22 -37.03 -0.59
CA VAL A 79 -4.45 -35.90 -1.49
C VAL A 79 -5.33 -34.83 -0.83
N GLY A 80 -6.41 -35.24 -0.15
CA GLY A 80 -7.27 -34.34 0.62
C GLY A 80 -6.49 -33.58 1.69
N GLY A 81 -5.63 -34.27 2.45
CA GLY A 81 -4.76 -33.66 3.45
C GLY A 81 -3.80 -32.63 2.87
N LEU A 82 -3.18 -32.93 1.72
CA LEU A 82 -2.26 -32.01 1.05
C LEU A 82 -2.97 -30.75 0.55
N VAL A 83 -4.18 -30.87 0.00
CA VAL A 83 -4.99 -29.72 -0.45
C VAL A 83 -5.32 -28.80 0.72
N VAL A 84 -5.71 -29.37 1.88
CA VAL A 84 -6.00 -28.58 3.10
C VAL A 84 -4.75 -27.85 3.59
N LEU A 85 -3.59 -28.53 3.62
CA LEU A 85 -2.32 -27.93 4.04
C LEU A 85 -1.87 -26.79 3.10
N LEU A 86 -2.00 -26.99 1.79
CA LEU A 86 -1.69 -25.96 0.80
C LEU A 86 -2.66 -24.77 0.90
N GLY A 87 -3.95 -25.01 1.11
CA GLY A 87 -4.95 -23.96 1.34
C GLY A 87 -4.65 -23.16 2.61
N ALA A 88 -4.32 -23.83 3.71
CA ALA A 88 -3.92 -23.20 4.96
C ALA A 88 -2.63 -22.38 4.81
N TYR A 89 -1.62 -22.91 4.12
CA TYR A 89 -0.37 -22.20 3.84
C TYR A 89 -0.58 -20.99 2.94
N ALA A 90 -1.38 -21.12 1.88
CA ALA A 90 -1.73 -20.01 1.00
C ALA A 90 -2.49 -18.92 1.77
N THR A 91 -3.46 -19.30 2.61
CA THR A 91 -4.23 -18.39 3.47
C THR A 91 -3.31 -17.68 4.47
N TRP A 92 -2.42 -18.42 5.14
CA TRP A 92 -1.46 -17.85 6.08
C TRP A 92 -0.47 -16.89 5.40
N ARG A 93 0.02 -17.25 4.21
CA ARG A 93 0.87 -16.39 3.39
C ARG A 93 0.13 -15.13 2.93
N GLN A 94 -1.13 -15.27 2.52
CA GLN A 94 -1.97 -14.14 2.11
C GLN A 94 -2.24 -13.19 3.28
N LEU A 95 -2.50 -13.71 4.49
CA LEU A 95 -2.66 -12.89 5.68
C LEU A 95 -1.36 -12.13 6.03
N ARG A 96 -0.20 -12.79 5.92
CA ARG A 96 1.10 -12.17 6.21
C ARG A 96 1.46 -11.07 5.20
N VAL A 97 1.24 -11.32 3.89
CA VAL A 97 1.46 -10.32 2.84
C VAL A 97 0.51 -9.12 2.97
N SER A 98 -0.75 -9.35 3.35
CA SER A 98 -1.71 -8.28 3.62
C SER A 98 -1.29 -7.39 4.80
N GLN A 99 -0.64 -7.96 5.83
CA GLN A 99 -0.13 -7.19 6.97
C GLN A 99 1.07 -6.30 6.60
N ASP A 100 1.98 -6.80 5.75
CA ASP A 100 3.13 -6.03 5.29
C ASP A 100 2.74 -4.87 4.35
N GLY A 101 1.72 -5.07 3.50
CA GLY A 101 1.17 -4.01 2.65
C GLY A 101 0.50 -2.88 3.43
N LEU A 102 -0.13 -3.18 4.57
CA LEU A 102 -0.79 -2.18 5.40
C LEU A 102 0.21 -1.22 6.06
N ARG A 103 1.37 -1.71 6.51
CA ARG A 103 2.41 -0.88 7.15
C ARG A 103 3.08 0.09 6.16
N ALA A 104 3.41 -0.37 4.95
CA ALA A 104 4.00 0.48 3.91
C ALA A 104 3.01 1.54 3.38
N THR A 105 1.70 1.23 3.37
CA THR A 105 0.67 2.18 2.91
C THR A 105 0.39 3.26 3.96
N GLN A 106 0.50 2.93 5.25
CA GLN A 106 0.12 3.82 6.34
C GLN A 106 1.14 4.96 6.57
N GLU A 107 2.44 4.69 6.43
CA GLU A 107 3.49 5.73 6.54
C GLU A 107 3.56 6.63 5.28
N GLY A 108 3.31 6.05 4.10
CA GLY A 108 3.29 6.79 2.83
C GLY A 108 2.16 7.82 2.77
N TYR A 109 0.98 7.51 3.32
CA TYR A 109 -0.19 8.38 3.26
C TYR A 109 0.00 9.68 4.07
N VAL A 110 0.73 9.63 5.19
CA VAL A 110 1.02 10.81 6.03
C VAL A 110 2.03 11.74 5.36
N THR A 111 3.03 11.16 4.71
CA THR A 111 4.03 11.95 3.97
C THR A 111 3.41 12.59 2.73
N ASP A 112 2.57 11.85 1.99
CA ASP A 112 1.87 12.37 0.80
C ASP A 112 0.94 13.54 1.15
N ARG A 113 0.12 13.41 2.21
CA ARG A 113 -0.76 14.51 2.65
C ARG A 113 0.03 15.74 3.14
N PHE A 114 1.18 15.53 3.78
CA PHE A 114 2.05 16.62 4.22
C PHE A 114 2.63 17.36 3.03
N SER A 115 3.26 16.65 2.08
CA SER A 115 3.82 17.25 0.87
C SER A 115 2.76 18.01 0.07
N ARG A 116 1.59 17.40 -0.13
CA ARG A 116 0.47 18.07 -0.82
C ARG A 116 0.03 19.34 -0.12
N ALA A 117 -0.02 19.34 1.22
CA ALA A 117 -0.39 20.53 1.98
C ALA A 117 0.66 21.64 1.84
N VAL A 118 1.95 21.30 1.88
CA VAL A 118 3.04 22.27 1.64
C VAL A 118 2.97 22.85 0.23
N ASP A 119 2.73 22.03 -0.80
CA ASP A 119 2.57 22.50 -2.18
C ASP A 119 1.38 23.47 -2.31
N GLN A 120 0.26 23.17 -1.63
CA GLN A 120 -0.91 24.04 -1.61
C GLN A 120 -0.63 25.38 -0.92
N VAL A 121 0.20 25.41 0.13
CA VAL A 121 0.61 26.64 0.80
C VAL A 121 1.41 27.57 -0.15
N GLY A 122 2.15 27.00 -1.10
CA GLY A 122 2.86 27.77 -2.14
C GLY A 122 1.98 28.30 -3.27
N SER A 123 0.67 28.01 -3.28
CA SER A 123 -0.22 28.41 -4.36
C SER A 123 -0.49 29.92 -4.37
N GLU A 124 -0.52 30.51 -5.56
CA GLU A 124 -0.96 31.90 -5.76
C GLU A 124 -2.45 32.08 -5.43
N LYS A 125 -3.26 31.03 -5.59
CA LYS A 125 -4.69 31.04 -5.29
C LYS A 125 -4.92 31.04 -3.77
N LEU A 126 -5.52 32.11 -3.26
CA LEU A 126 -5.81 32.29 -1.82
C LEU A 126 -6.57 31.10 -1.23
N ASP A 127 -7.62 30.61 -1.89
CA ASP A 127 -8.44 29.51 -1.39
C ASP A 127 -7.65 28.19 -1.26
N VAL A 128 -6.74 27.93 -2.21
CA VAL A 128 -5.88 26.74 -2.18
C VAL A 128 -4.87 26.85 -1.04
N ARG A 129 -4.28 28.04 -0.85
CA ARG A 129 -3.33 28.31 0.22
C ARG A 129 -3.95 28.17 1.60
N ILE A 130 -5.16 28.70 1.79
CA ILE A 130 -5.96 28.50 3.01
C ILE A 130 -6.22 27.00 3.25
N GLY A 131 -6.58 26.26 2.20
CA GLY A 131 -6.76 24.80 2.26
C GLY A 131 -5.50 24.07 2.73
N GLY A 132 -4.33 24.44 2.19
CA GLY A 132 -3.03 23.89 2.58
C GLY A 132 -2.67 24.16 4.04
N LEU A 133 -2.85 25.41 4.50
CA LEU A 133 -2.62 25.78 5.91
C LEU A 133 -3.53 25.00 6.87
N HIS A 134 -4.81 24.84 6.50
CA HIS A 134 -5.76 24.07 7.30
C HIS A 134 -5.44 22.56 7.28
N ALA A 135 -4.96 22.02 6.15
CA ALA A 135 -4.52 20.64 6.06
C ALA A 135 -3.29 20.38 6.97
N LEU A 136 -2.30 21.28 6.96
CA LEU A 136 -1.17 21.23 7.88
C LEU A 136 -1.62 21.25 9.34
N TRP A 137 -2.53 22.16 9.71
CA TRP A 137 -3.07 22.20 11.07
C TRP A 137 -3.69 20.86 11.48
N ARG A 138 -4.56 20.26 10.65
CA ARG A 138 -5.15 18.95 10.94
C ARG A 138 -4.12 17.82 11.06
N ILE A 139 -3.06 17.86 10.27
CA ILE A 139 -1.96 16.88 10.37
C ILE A 139 -1.27 16.99 11.73
N ALA A 140 -0.99 18.22 12.18
CA ALA A 140 -0.35 18.49 13.46
C ALA A 140 -1.20 18.05 14.66
N GLU A 141 -2.52 18.16 14.57
CA GLU A 141 -3.44 17.66 15.60
C GLU A 141 -3.37 16.13 15.74
N GLN A 142 -3.28 15.42 14.62
CA GLN A 142 -3.30 13.96 14.57
C GLN A 142 -1.92 13.33 14.78
N SER A 143 -0.83 14.07 14.58
CA SER A 143 0.55 13.57 14.64
C SER A 143 1.39 14.43 15.57
N THR A 144 1.66 13.90 16.77
CA THR A 144 2.62 14.54 17.71
C THR A 144 4.02 14.61 17.11
N ARG A 145 4.40 13.63 16.27
CA ARG A 145 5.68 13.59 15.57
C ARG A 145 5.87 14.76 14.60
N ASP A 146 4.85 15.11 13.82
CA ASP A 146 4.95 16.14 12.77
C ASP A 146 4.60 17.55 13.28
N ARG A 147 4.02 17.64 14.49
CA ARG A 147 3.52 18.88 15.08
C ARG A 147 4.58 19.99 15.15
N GLU A 148 5.78 19.70 15.63
CA GLU A 148 6.83 20.73 15.77
C GLU A 148 7.31 21.27 14.43
N ALA A 149 7.42 20.40 13.42
CA ALA A 149 7.76 20.79 12.06
C ALA A 149 6.67 21.70 11.46
N ILE A 150 5.40 21.36 11.68
CA ILE A 150 4.27 22.14 11.18
C ILE A 150 4.18 23.50 11.87
N ILE A 151 4.36 23.57 13.20
CA ILE A 151 4.43 24.85 13.92
C ILE A 151 5.53 25.73 13.33
N SER A 152 6.71 25.16 13.04
CA SER A 152 7.83 25.88 12.45
C SER A 152 7.49 26.41 11.05
N ILE A 153 6.80 25.61 10.22
CA ILE A 153 6.34 26.00 8.88
C ILE A 153 5.30 27.12 8.96
N LEU A 154 4.29 27.00 9.82
CA LEU A 154 3.26 28.03 9.99
C LEU A 154 3.87 29.34 10.50
N ALA A 155 4.82 29.27 11.44
CA ALA A 155 5.54 30.44 11.93
C ALA A 155 6.42 31.07 10.85
N ALA A 156 7.08 30.27 10.02
CA ALA A 156 7.86 30.75 8.88
C ALA A 156 6.95 31.40 7.82
N TYR A 157 5.82 30.79 7.53
CA TYR A 157 4.80 31.34 6.62
C TYR A 157 4.39 32.75 7.05
N LEU A 158 4.07 32.93 8.33
CA LEU A 158 3.69 34.24 8.88
C LEU A 158 4.83 35.26 8.81
N ARG A 159 6.08 34.87 9.13
CA ARG A 159 7.23 35.77 9.02
C ARG A 159 7.45 36.27 7.59
N THR A 160 7.13 35.43 6.60
CA THR A 160 7.26 35.79 5.17
C THR A 160 6.07 36.62 4.66
N HIS A 161 4.84 36.29 5.06
CA HIS A 161 3.62 36.93 4.52
C HIS A 161 3.13 38.13 5.35
N LEU A 162 3.59 38.26 6.60
CA LEU A 162 3.37 39.41 7.48
C LEU A 162 4.72 39.97 7.94
N SER A 163 5.58 40.33 6.99
CA SER A 163 6.91 40.86 7.29
C SER A 163 6.82 42.16 8.10
N TRP A 164 7.73 42.32 9.06
CA TRP A 164 7.97 43.58 9.77
C TRP A 164 9.30 44.19 9.30
N PRO A 165 9.35 45.47 8.88
CA PRO A 165 8.25 46.43 8.85
C PRO A 165 7.17 46.07 7.80
N PRO A 166 5.89 46.47 8.02
CA PRO A 166 4.79 46.14 7.11
C PRO A 166 5.08 46.66 5.71
N ALA A 167 5.33 45.74 4.79
CA ALA A 167 5.70 46.03 3.41
C ALA A 167 4.72 45.32 2.49
N GLY A 168 3.78 46.07 1.92
CA GLY A 168 2.87 45.53 0.91
C GLY A 168 1.58 46.34 0.78
N PRO A 169 0.86 46.21 -0.35
CA PRO A 169 -0.37 46.95 -0.62
C PRO A 169 -1.49 46.71 0.42
N GLN A 170 -1.45 45.54 1.07
CA GLN A 170 -2.44 45.07 2.05
C GLN A 170 -2.10 45.54 3.48
N SER A 171 -0.95 46.19 3.68
CA SER A 171 -0.48 46.63 4.99
C SER A 171 -1.17 47.93 5.41
N PRO A 172 -1.66 48.04 6.65
CA PRO A 172 -2.19 49.30 7.16
C PRO A 172 -1.12 50.39 7.17
N ALA A 173 -1.51 51.62 6.83
CA ALA A 173 -0.61 52.77 6.96
C ALA A 173 -0.34 53.06 8.44
N ALA A 174 0.85 53.59 8.74
CA ALA A 174 1.34 53.76 10.11
C ALA A 174 0.55 54.78 10.95
N ASP A 175 -0.17 55.68 10.28
CA ASP A 175 -0.98 56.75 10.85
C ASP A 175 -2.46 56.38 11.05
N VAL A 176 -2.88 55.19 10.60
CA VAL A 176 -4.26 54.72 10.74
C VAL A 176 -4.52 54.27 12.19
N PRO A 177 -5.58 54.76 12.86
CA PRO A 177 -5.96 54.29 14.18
C PRO A 177 -6.25 52.79 14.19
N ILE A 178 -5.87 52.09 15.28
CA ILE A 178 -6.01 50.63 15.37
C ILE A 178 -7.45 50.13 15.16
N ASN A 179 -8.45 50.92 15.55
CA ASN A 179 -9.87 50.58 15.42
C ASN A 179 -10.39 50.69 13.98
N ASP A 180 -9.67 51.41 13.12
CA ASP A 180 -10.02 51.59 11.71
C ASP A 180 -9.29 50.59 10.80
N ILE A 181 -8.38 49.79 11.37
CA ILE A 181 -7.68 48.74 10.63
C ILE A 181 -8.64 47.57 10.40
N ALA A 182 -8.81 47.20 9.12
CA ALA A 182 -9.59 46.02 8.76
C ALA A 182 -9.08 44.77 9.51
N PRO A 183 -9.99 43.92 10.04
CA PRO A 183 -9.61 42.70 10.72
C PRO A 183 -8.65 41.85 9.89
N LEU A 184 -7.73 41.13 10.56
CA LEU A 184 -6.72 40.33 9.87
C LEU A 184 -7.35 39.30 8.92
N GLY A 185 -8.48 38.69 9.32
CA GLY A 185 -9.23 37.77 8.46
C GLY A 185 -9.73 38.38 7.14
N THR A 186 -9.93 39.71 7.08
CA THR A 186 -10.35 40.41 5.86
C THR A 186 -9.16 40.77 4.97
N ARG A 187 -8.05 41.25 5.56
CA ARG A 187 -6.87 41.72 4.81
C ARG A 187 -5.84 40.61 4.48
N ALA A 188 -5.83 39.53 5.26
CA ALA A 188 -4.92 38.39 5.12
C ALA A 188 -5.55 37.13 5.74
N ALA A 189 -6.58 36.61 5.08
CA ALA A 189 -7.36 35.46 5.54
C ALA A 189 -6.50 34.21 5.80
N ASP A 190 -5.52 33.96 4.93
CA ASP A 190 -4.51 32.90 5.07
C ASP A 190 -3.64 33.09 6.31
N ALA A 191 -3.15 34.29 6.57
CA ALA A 191 -2.37 34.60 7.77
C ALA A 191 -3.21 34.44 9.05
N GLN A 192 -4.49 34.82 9.03
CA GLN A 192 -5.41 34.58 10.14
C GLN A 192 -5.57 33.07 10.43
N VAL A 193 -5.65 32.23 9.39
CA VAL A 193 -5.72 30.77 9.54
C VAL A 193 -4.45 30.22 10.18
N ALA A 194 -3.28 30.62 9.67
CA ALA A 194 -1.99 30.19 10.23
C ALA A 194 -1.82 30.63 11.70
N LEU A 195 -2.24 31.86 12.06
CA LEU A 195 -2.20 32.35 13.44
C LEU A 195 -3.15 31.58 14.36
N THR A 196 -4.37 31.31 13.89
CA THR A 196 -5.35 30.51 14.64
C THR A 196 -4.80 29.12 14.92
N ALA A 197 -4.25 28.47 13.89
CA ALA A 197 -3.64 27.15 14.01
C ALA A 197 -2.48 27.14 15.01
N LEU A 198 -1.57 28.13 14.95
CA LEU A 198 -0.48 28.25 15.93
C LEU A 198 -1.00 28.45 17.35
N GLY A 199 -2.03 29.29 17.54
CA GLY A 199 -2.64 29.51 18.85
C GLY A 199 -3.15 28.21 19.47
N VAL A 200 -3.91 27.43 18.70
CA VAL A 200 -4.46 26.13 19.15
C VAL A 200 -3.34 25.11 19.39
N LEU A 201 -2.39 24.98 18.45
CA LEU A 201 -1.33 23.97 18.54
C LEU A 201 -0.37 24.24 19.71
N CYS A 202 -0.12 25.50 20.06
CA CYS A 202 0.73 25.88 21.18
C CYS A 202 0.04 25.73 22.55
N GLN A 203 -1.29 25.83 22.62
CA GLN A 203 -2.04 25.60 23.88
C GLN A 203 -2.00 24.14 24.33
N HIS A 204 -1.84 23.20 23.40
CA HIS A 204 -1.82 21.76 23.69
C HIS A 204 -0.40 21.17 23.80
N ARG A 205 0.61 22.01 24.12
CA ARG A 205 1.95 21.53 24.47
C ARG A 205 2.01 21.23 25.97
N GLU A 206 1.55 20.05 26.36
CA GLU A 206 1.84 19.44 27.68
C GLU A 206 2.91 18.35 27.54
#